data_AF-A0A318XWX8-F1
#
_entry.id   AF-A0A318XWX8-F1
#
_cell.length_a   1.000
_cell.length_b   1.000
_cell.length_c   1.000
_cell.angle_alpha   90.00
_cell.angle_beta   90.00
_cell.angle_gamma   90.00
#
_symmetry.space_group_name_H-M   'P 1'
#
loop_
_entity.id
_entity.type
_entity.pdbx_description
1 polymer ?
#
loop_
_entity_poly.entity_id
_entity_poly.type
_entity_poly.pdbx_seq_one_letter_code
_entity_poly.pdbx_strand_id
1 'polypeptide(L)'
;MGSSELDNVNWKGNSQKMFKIILEAVPPMFKSTVKHEVEAWISKNNVSEVTEELVLQAFKEKAPKPMWNKLFPQLDAMKTE
;
A
#
# COMPACT_ATOMS: atom_id res chain seq x y z
N MET A 1 -8.57 16.65 -14.60
CA MET A 1 -7.60 16.05 -13.66
C MET A 1 -8.29 14.83 -13.08
N GLY A 2 -7.87 13.62 -13.47
CA GLY A 2 -8.50 12.40 -12.96
C GLY A 2 -8.07 12.19 -11.51
N SER A 3 -9.02 12.19 -10.59
CA SER A 3 -8.82 11.78 -9.20
C SER A 3 -8.24 10.36 -9.20
N SER A 4 -7.15 10.09 -8.48
CA SER A 4 -6.66 8.72 -8.37
C SER A 4 -7.59 7.92 -7.47
N GLU A 5 -7.76 6.62 -7.71
CA GLU A 5 -8.56 5.75 -6.82
C GLU A 5 -8.03 5.78 -5.38
N LEU A 6 -6.74 6.04 -5.21
CA LEU A 6 -6.09 6.25 -3.92
C LEU A 6 -6.55 7.51 -3.18
N ASP A 7 -7.09 8.50 -3.89
CA ASP A 7 -7.69 9.72 -3.30
C ASP A 7 -9.15 9.49 -2.89
N ASN A 8 -9.80 8.44 -3.41
CA ASN A 8 -11.20 8.12 -3.16
C ASN A 8 -11.41 7.14 -1.99
N VAL A 9 -10.34 6.53 -1.47
CA VAL A 9 -10.41 5.61 -0.34
C VAL A 9 -10.23 6.32 1.00
N ASN A 10 -10.91 5.81 2.01
CA ASN A 10 -10.74 6.23 3.39
C ASN A 10 -9.57 5.47 4.05
N TRP A 11 -8.47 6.17 4.29
CA TRP A 11 -7.31 5.60 4.96
C TRP A 11 -7.53 5.59 6.49
N LYS A 12 -7.44 4.42 7.12
CA LYS A 12 -7.60 4.24 8.56
C LYS A 12 -6.24 4.10 9.25
N GLY A 13 -6.10 4.65 10.46
CA GLY A 13 -4.86 4.55 11.25
C GLY A 13 -3.64 5.05 10.46
N ASN A 14 -2.54 4.29 10.51
CA ASN A 14 -1.30 4.56 9.79
C ASN A 14 -1.25 3.96 8.37
N SER A 15 -2.35 3.41 7.84
CA SER A 15 -2.39 2.73 6.53
C SER A 15 -1.82 3.58 5.39
N GLN A 16 -2.16 4.87 5.33
CA GLN A 16 -1.63 5.77 4.29
C GLN A 16 -0.12 5.95 4.39
N LYS A 17 0.39 6.02 5.62
CA LYS A 17 1.82 6.16 5.90
C LYS A 17 2.57 4.87 5.56
N MET A 18 2.01 3.71 5.89
CA MET A 18 2.54 2.40 5.48
C MET A 18 2.64 2.30 3.96
N PHE A 19 1.59 2.68 3.24
CA PHE A 19 1.58 2.66 1.78
C PHE A 19 2.65 3.57 1.17
N LYS A 20 2.82 4.79 1.72
CA LYS A 20 3.88 5.71 1.29
C LYS A 20 5.28 5.11 1.50
N ILE A 21 5.55 4.49 2.64
CA ILE A 21 6.83 3.84 2.93
C ILE A 21 7.11 2.71 1.92
N ILE A 22 6.09 1.90 1.60
CA ILE A 22 6.20 0.85 0.58
C ILE A 22 6.57 1.48 -0.77
N LEU A 23 5.83 2.51 -1.21
CA LEU A 23 6.10 3.19 -2.48
C LEU A 23 7.48 3.86 -2.52
N GLU A 24 7.97 4.38 -1.40
CA GLU A 24 9.30 5.00 -1.32
C GLU A 24 10.42 3.97 -1.48
N ALA A 25 10.20 2.73 -1.01
CA ALA A 25 11.14 1.63 -1.15
C ALA A 25 11.14 1.01 -2.57
N VAL A 26 10.11 1.25 -3.36
CA VAL A 26 10.03 0.81 -4.77
C VAL A 26 10.97 1.67 -5.63
N PRO A 27 11.81 1.05 -6.50
CA PRO A 27 12.66 1.81 -7.42
C PRO A 27 11.84 2.79 -8.28
N PRO A 28 12.32 4.02 -8.55
CA PRO A 28 11.54 5.07 -9.21
C PRO A 28 10.86 4.64 -10.50
N MET A 29 11.54 3.82 -11.32
CA MET A 29 11.02 3.27 -12.58
C MET A 29 9.77 2.39 -12.42
N PHE A 30 9.56 1.78 -11.25
CA PHE A 30 8.40 0.92 -10.96
C PHE A 30 7.33 1.61 -10.12
N LYS A 31 7.59 2.80 -9.56
CA LYS A 31 6.63 3.49 -8.67
C LYS A 31 5.27 3.72 -9.34
N SER A 32 5.28 4.17 -10.60
CA SER A 32 4.04 4.39 -11.36
C SER A 32 3.28 3.08 -11.58
N THR A 33 3.97 2.01 -11.96
CA THR A 33 3.38 0.68 -12.17
C THR A 33 2.74 0.14 -10.90
N VAL A 34 3.44 0.20 -9.76
CA VAL A 34 2.92 -0.26 -8.47
C VAL A 34 1.71 0.58 -8.06
N LYS A 35 1.76 1.91 -8.24
CA LYS A 35 0.62 2.80 -7.95
C LYS A 35 -0.61 2.39 -8.76
N HIS A 36 -0.45 2.18 -10.06
CA HIS A 36 -1.55 1.77 -10.93
C HIS A 36 -2.09 0.36 -10.62
N GLU A 37 -1.23 -0.58 -10.25
CA GLU A 37 -1.69 -1.92 -9.85
C GLU A 37 -2.54 -1.87 -8.58
N VAL A 38 -2.17 -1.01 -7.62
CA VAL A 38 -2.94 -0.80 -6.39
C VAL A 38 -4.25 -0.07 -6.67
N GLU A 39 -4.24 0.98 -7.49
CA GLU A 39 -5.46 1.67 -7.95
C GLU A 39 -6.43 0.68 -8.64
N ALA A 40 -5.93 -0.15 -9.55
CA ALA A 40 -6.72 -1.16 -10.24
C ALA A 40 -7.28 -2.21 -9.27
N TRP A 41 -6.52 -2.62 -8.26
CA TRP A 41 -6.98 -3.55 -7.23
C TRP A 41 -8.06 -2.94 -6.34
N ILE A 42 -7.91 -1.68 -5.91
CA ILE A 42 -8.92 -0.93 -5.14
C ILE A 42 -10.23 -0.88 -5.93
N SER A 43 -10.16 -0.45 -7.19
CA SER A 43 -11.32 -0.33 -8.07
C SER A 43 -12.01 -1.69 -8.29
N LYS A 44 -11.23 -2.73 -8.63
CA LYS A 44 -11.76 -4.08 -8.87
C LYS A 44 -12.48 -4.67 -7.66
N ASN A 45 -11.98 -4.39 -6.46
CA ASN A 45 -12.54 -4.95 -5.21
C ASN A 45 -13.52 -3.99 -4.52
N ASN A 46 -13.83 -2.82 -5.12
CA ASN A 46 -14.67 -1.78 -4.53
C ASN A 46 -14.25 -1.41 -3.10
N VAL A 47 -12.94 -1.29 -2.89
CA VAL A 47 -12.38 -0.97 -1.57
C VAL A 47 -12.66 0.50 -1.29
N SER A 48 -13.49 0.76 -0.28
CA SER A 48 -13.77 2.12 0.20
C SER A 48 -12.92 2.50 1.41
N GLU A 49 -12.44 1.51 2.16
CA GLU A 49 -11.61 1.71 3.36
C GLU A 49 -10.32 0.91 3.27
N VAL A 50 -9.19 1.58 3.49
CA VAL A 50 -7.88 0.94 3.52
C VAL A 50 -7.38 0.94 4.96
N THR A 51 -7.21 -0.26 5.51
CA THR A 51 -6.67 -0.48 6.86
C THR A 51 -5.20 -0.90 6.79
N GLU A 52 -4.53 -0.84 7.93
CA GLU A 52 -3.14 -1.28 8.08
C GLU A 52 -2.98 -2.76 7.75
N GLU A 53 -3.93 -3.58 8.18
CA GLU A 53 -3.99 -5.02 7.89
C GLU A 53 -4.07 -5.28 6.40
N LEU A 54 -4.92 -4.53 5.69
CA LEU A 54 -5.07 -4.65 4.25
C LEU A 54 -3.78 -4.30 3.51
N VAL A 55 -3.12 -3.21 3.91
CA VAL A 55 -1.83 -2.80 3.34
C VAL A 55 -0.76 -3.87 3.58
N LEU A 56 -0.70 -4.42 4.78
CA LEU A 56 0.26 -5.47 5.12
C LEU A 56 -0.01 -6.78 4.38
N GLN A 57 -1.28 -7.17 4.23
CA GLN A 57 -1.67 -8.35 3.46
C GLN A 57 -1.29 -8.18 1.99
N ALA A 58 -1.67 -7.05 1.37
CA ALA A 58 -1.33 -6.77 -0.01
C ALA A 58 0.18 -6.70 -0.23
N PHE A 59 0.91 -6.08 0.72
CA PHE A 59 2.36 -6.05 0.70
C PHE A 59 2.96 -7.47 0.74
N LYS A 60 2.49 -8.33 1.64
CA LYS A 60 2.92 -9.73 1.68
C LYS A 60 2.60 -10.43 0.36
N GLU A 61 1.40 -10.33 -0.17
CA GLU A 61 1.04 -11.06 -1.40
C GLU A 61 1.83 -10.64 -2.63
N LYS A 62 2.21 -9.36 -2.73
CA LYS A 62 2.77 -8.76 -3.97
C LYS A 62 4.27 -8.47 -3.91
N ALA A 63 4.81 -8.17 -2.73
CA ALA A 63 6.21 -7.76 -2.62
C ALA A 63 7.16 -8.96 -2.74
N PRO A 64 8.32 -8.82 -3.41
CA PRO A 64 9.39 -9.80 -3.32
C PRO A 64 9.89 -10.00 -1.89
N LYS A 65 10.30 -11.24 -1.54
CA LYS A 65 10.84 -11.60 -0.22
C LYS A 65 11.93 -10.65 0.32
N PRO A 66 12.87 -10.12 -0.49
CA PRO A 66 13.86 -9.16 0.01
C PRO A 66 13.24 -7.88 0.58
N MET A 67 12.12 -7.41 0.01
CA MET A 67 11.40 -6.25 0.54
C MET A 67 10.70 -6.59 1.85
N TRP A 68 10.19 -7.81 2.03
CA TRP A 68 9.58 -8.23 3.29
C TRP A 68 10.57 -8.12 4.43
N ASN A 69 11.76 -8.72 4.28
CA ASN A 69 12.76 -8.72 5.33
C ASN A 69 13.18 -7.30 5.75
N LYS A 70 13.14 -6.35 4.79
CA LYS A 70 13.54 -4.96 5.03
C LYS A 70 12.42 -4.11 5.63
N LEU A 71 11.21 -4.20 5.09
CA LEU A 71 10.12 -3.26 5.40
C LEU A 71 9.09 -3.85 6.36
N PHE A 72 8.89 -5.16 6.36
CA PHE A 72 7.86 -5.79 7.17
C PHE A 72 8.01 -5.49 8.67
N PRO A 73 9.21 -5.53 9.29
CA PRO A 73 9.35 -5.17 10.71
C PRO A 73 8.96 -3.72 11.01
N GLN A 74 9.30 -2.80 10.10
CA GLN A 74 8.93 -1.38 10.24
C GLN A 74 7.42 -1.18 10.09
N LEU A 75 6.80 -1.82 9.09
CA LEU A 75 5.38 -1.69 8.82
C LEU A 75 4.53 -2.36 9.91
N ASP A 76 4.96 -3.51 10.44
CA ASP A 76 4.25 -4.20 11.51
C ASP A 76 4.28 -3.42 12.83
N ALA A 77 5.41 -2.77 13.15
CA ALA A 77 5.54 -1.89 14.31
C ALA A 77 4.71 -0.59 14.22
N MET A 78 4.19 -0.26 13.04
CA MET A 78 3.35 0.91 12.81
C MET A 78 1.86 0.63 13.03
N LYS A 79 1.48 -0.61 13.34
CA LYS A 79 0.08 -0.93 13.62
C LYS A 79 -0.44 -0.11 14.81
N THR A 80 -1.64 0.43 14.66
CA THR A 80 -2.41 1.03 15.76
C THR A 80 -3.52 0.06 16.15
N GLU A 81 -3.71 -0.14 17.46
CA GLU A 81 -4.81 -0.96 18.01
C GLU A 81 -6.19 -0.53 17.48
#